data_AF-A0A962ATX3-F1
#
_entry.id   AF-A0A962ATX3-F1
#
_cell.length_a   1.000
_cell.length_b   1.000
_cell.length_c   1.000
_cell.angle_alpha   90.00
_cell.angle_beta   90.00
_cell.angle_gamma   90.00
#
_symmetry.space_group_name_H-M   'P 1'
#
loop_
_entity.id
_entity.type
_entity.pdbx_description
1 polymer ?
#
loop_
_entity_poly.entity_id
_entity_poly.type
_entity_poly.pdbx_seq_one_letter_code
_entity_poly.pdbx_strand_id
1 'polypeptide(L)'
;GVVLRQKAVEPQGEARDFSWIAAELARRSGLLDGYVAQLNRGISGVSPLKGETYDFALNAESALDPDKVWDAVCKAATVTLSQGKDCHGLDWFKEHGFYAIPQSRLGWYLTPTLEKQGLRYELPYQERLLRIGRELGNRLHENEIHWWDEQLTEYVGLPDWHDVPGRWERALVNAGGSLEEFPFWLLATKSMQYHSGGNAAIALMDEVSENLHGATGVILNEKTAQKLGISENDRVEVRSHIGATYGKAALV
;
A
#
# COMPACT_ATOMS: atom_id res chain seq x y z
N GLY A 1 -13.31 13.67 -0.35
CA GLY A 1 -13.62 13.97 1.06
C GLY A 1 -12.38 13.76 1.90
N VAL A 2 -12.47 14.09 3.18
CA VAL A 2 -11.41 13.88 4.18
C VAL A 2 -12.00 13.26 5.44
N VAL A 3 -11.20 12.47 6.14
CA VAL A 3 -11.59 11.79 7.38
C VAL A 3 -10.54 12.08 8.44
N LEU A 4 -10.99 12.36 9.67
CA LEU A 4 -10.11 12.50 10.81
C LEU A 4 -10.00 11.14 11.52
N ARG A 5 -8.78 10.62 11.63
CA ARG A 5 -8.49 9.51 12.55
C ARG A 5 -8.15 10.10 13.91
N GLN A 6 -9.12 10.11 14.82
CA GLN A 6 -8.94 10.60 16.19
C GLN A 6 -8.72 9.46 17.19
N LYS A 7 -8.17 9.79 18.36
CA LYS A 7 -8.08 8.85 19.47
C LYS A 7 -9.48 8.46 19.95
N ALA A 8 -9.75 7.16 20.05
CA ALA A 8 -10.98 6.64 20.65
C ALA A 8 -10.83 6.35 22.16
N VAL A 9 -9.60 6.14 22.61
CA VAL A 9 -9.21 5.89 24.00
C VAL A 9 -7.89 6.59 24.30
N GLU A 10 -7.58 6.78 25.58
CA GLU A 10 -6.26 7.28 25.96
C GLU A 10 -5.14 6.29 25.57
N PRO A 11 -3.99 6.78 25.08
CA PRO A 11 -2.86 5.94 24.75
C PRO A 11 -2.43 5.06 25.93
N GLN A 12 -2.16 3.78 25.66
CA GLN A 12 -1.68 2.85 26.68
C GLN A 12 -0.16 3.02 26.86
N GLY A 13 0.30 3.06 28.12
CA GLY A 13 1.71 3.25 28.46
C GLY A 13 2.25 4.62 28.02
N GLU A 14 3.45 4.63 27.42
CA GLU A 14 4.12 5.86 26.97
C GLU A 14 3.91 6.17 25.47
N ALA A 15 2.92 5.54 24.83
CA ALA A 15 2.61 5.82 23.42
C ALA A 15 2.29 7.32 23.20
N ARG A 16 2.69 7.83 22.03
CA ARG A 16 2.51 9.24 21.62
C ARG A 16 2.00 9.30 20.18
N ASP A 17 1.33 10.40 19.85
CA ASP A 17 0.89 10.69 18.50
C ASP A 17 2.09 10.83 17.54
N PHE A 18 1.95 10.39 16.28
CA PHE A 18 3.04 10.48 15.31
C PHE A 18 3.45 11.92 14.98
N SER A 19 2.49 12.87 15.01
CA SER A 19 2.78 14.29 14.80
C SER A 19 3.60 14.83 15.98
N TRP A 20 3.28 14.41 17.21
CA TRP A 20 4.09 14.74 18.38
C TRP A 20 5.51 14.18 18.27
N ILE A 21 5.65 12.90 17.87
CA ILE A 21 6.97 12.25 17.71
C ILE A 21 7.79 12.98 16.64
N ALA A 22 7.20 13.27 15.48
CA ALA A 22 7.87 13.97 14.39
C ALA A 22 8.30 15.39 14.80
N ALA A 23 7.43 16.13 15.49
CA ALA A 23 7.72 17.45 15.99
C ALA A 23 8.86 17.43 17.02
N GLU A 24 8.86 16.48 17.95
CA GLU A 24 9.90 16.36 18.97
C GLU A 24 11.25 15.92 18.37
N LEU A 25 11.24 15.02 17.38
CA LEU A 25 12.44 14.68 16.63
C LEU A 25 12.99 15.88 15.86
N ALA A 26 12.14 16.65 15.19
CA ALA A 26 12.55 17.86 14.48
C ALA A 26 13.15 18.90 15.45
N ARG A 27 12.52 19.11 16.61
CA ARG A 27 13.02 20.01 17.65
C ARG A 27 14.39 19.58 18.18
N ARG A 28 14.55 18.29 18.52
CA ARG A 28 15.80 17.75 19.10
C ARG A 28 16.94 17.64 18.10
N SER A 29 16.64 17.49 16.81
CA SER A 29 17.63 17.42 15.73
C SER A 29 17.97 18.76 15.08
N GLY A 30 17.35 19.86 15.52
CA GLY A 30 17.58 21.18 14.93
C GLY A 30 16.93 21.38 13.55
N LEU A 31 15.92 20.57 13.21
CA LEU A 31 15.20 20.59 11.94
C LEU A 31 13.81 21.23 12.04
N LEU A 32 13.52 21.95 13.13
CA LEU A 32 12.19 22.49 13.41
C LEU A 32 11.69 23.43 12.30
N ASP A 33 12.52 24.35 11.81
CA ASP A 33 12.12 25.28 10.75
C ASP A 33 11.79 24.56 9.44
N GLY A 34 12.58 23.54 9.09
CA GLY A 34 12.32 22.68 7.94
C GLY A 34 11.02 21.89 8.09
N TYR A 35 10.76 21.37 9.28
CA TYR A 35 9.52 20.65 9.61
C TYR A 35 8.29 21.56 9.48
N VAL A 36 8.33 22.77 10.09
CA VAL A 36 7.27 23.78 10.00
C VAL A 36 6.99 24.17 8.54
N ALA A 37 8.05 24.40 7.76
CA ALA A 37 7.92 24.74 6.35
C ALA A 37 7.22 23.64 5.55
N GLN A 38 7.50 22.36 5.83
CA GLN A 38 6.85 21.23 5.16
C GLN A 38 5.39 21.05 5.61
N LEU A 39 5.09 21.24 6.91
CA LEU A 39 3.71 21.27 7.41
C LEU A 39 2.89 22.34 6.67
N ASN A 40 3.42 23.55 6.55
CA ASN A 40 2.75 24.66 5.86
C ASN A 40 2.55 24.40 4.36
N ARG A 41 3.43 23.61 3.73
CA ARG A 41 3.27 23.13 2.34
C ARG A 41 2.21 22.03 2.19
N GLY A 42 1.66 21.54 3.30
CA GLY A 42 0.57 20.56 3.31
C GLY A 42 1.03 19.11 3.34
N ILE A 43 2.29 18.81 3.71
CA ILE A 43 2.83 17.44 3.69
C ILE A 43 2.02 16.45 4.55
N SER A 44 1.38 16.95 5.61
CA SER A 44 0.58 16.17 6.56
C SER A 44 -0.91 16.21 6.28
N GLY A 45 -1.35 16.83 5.17
CA GLY A 45 -2.74 17.03 4.83
C GLY A 45 -3.02 16.90 3.34
N VAL A 46 -4.22 17.36 2.93
CA VAL A 46 -4.65 17.33 1.53
C VAL A 46 -4.30 18.62 0.79
N SER A 47 -3.94 19.68 1.52
CA SER A 47 -3.74 21.02 0.95
C SER A 47 -2.71 21.81 1.76
N PRO A 48 -2.00 22.78 1.14
CA PRO A 48 -1.19 23.75 1.86
C PRO A 48 -1.99 24.46 2.94
N LEU A 49 -1.33 24.87 4.03
CA LEU A 49 -2.01 25.58 5.12
C LEU A 49 -2.29 27.05 4.78
N LYS A 50 -1.77 27.53 3.66
CA LYS A 50 -2.01 28.88 3.13
C LYS A 50 -2.39 28.80 1.66
N GLY A 51 -3.49 29.45 1.32
CA GLY A 51 -3.99 29.59 -0.05
C GLY A 51 -4.30 31.05 -0.38
N GLU A 52 -4.99 31.28 -1.50
CA GLU A 52 -5.38 32.63 -1.91
C GLU A 52 -6.43 33.27 -0.97
N THR A 53 -7.32 32.44 -0.41
CA THR A 53 -8.48 32.88 0.38
C THR A 53 -8.38 32.57 1.87
N TYR A 54 -7.30 31.92 2.32
CA TYR A 54 -7.11 31.52 3.70
C TYR A 54 -5.63 31.46 4.09
N ASP A 55 -5.35 31.67 5.39
CA ASP A 55 -4.02 31.51 5.98
C ASP A 55 -4.15 30.86 7.36
N PHE A 56 -3.81 29.58 7.44
CA PHE A 56 -3.74 28.77 8.67
C PHE A 56 -2.29 28.33 8.94
N ALA A 57 -1.30 29.06 8.41
CA ALA A 57 0.09 28.70 8.54
C ALA A 57 0.52 28.63 10.02
N LEU A 58 1.31 27.62 10.33
CA LEU A 58 1.88 27.35 11.64
C LEU A 58 3.24 28.06 11.78
N ASN A 59 3.53 28.50 12.99
CA ASN A 59 4.87 28.86 13.44
C ASN A 59 5.53 27.72 14.22
N ALA A 60 6.78 27.92 14.65
CA ALA A 60 7.57 26.94 15.38
C ALA A 60 6.88 26.44 16.67
N GLU A 61 6.20 27.31 17.42
CA GLU A 61 5.52 26.93 18.65
C GLU A 61 4.24 26.15 18.36
N SER A 62 3.41 26.61 17.43
CA SER A 62 2.17 25.93 17.06
C SER A 62 2.41 24.58 16.38
N ALA A 63 3.54 24.40 15.70
CA ALA A 63 3.90 23.14 15.05
C ALA A 63 4.32 22.05 16.05
N LEU A 64 4.63 22.42 17.30
CA LEU A 64 4.93 21.45 18.37
C LEU A 64 3.66 20.91 19.05
N ASP A 65 2.49 21.48 18.75
CA ASP A 65 1.21 21.11 19.33
C ASP A 65 0.35 20.37 18.29
N PRO A 66 0.17 19.04 18.44
CA PRO A 66 -0.62 18.25 17.50
C PRO A 66 -2.03 18.79 17.27
N ASP A 67 -2.71 19.32 18.29
CA ASP A 67 -4.09 19.79 18.14
C ASP A 67 -4.14 21.06 17.26
N LYS A 68 -3.15 21.94 17.37
CA LYS A 68 -3.03 23.12 16.48
C LYS A 68 -2.69 22.71 15.06
N VAL A 69 -1.81 21.72 14.89
CA VAL A 69 -1.46 21.18 13.57
C VAL A 69 -2.71 20.60 12.89
N TRP A 70 -3.43 19.73 13.60
CA TRP A 70 -4.62 19.08 13.05
C TRP A 70 -5.78 20.05 12.82
N ASP A 71 -5.95 21.06 13.67
CA ASP A 71 -6.94 22.12 13.43
C ASP A 71 -6.66 22.89 12.13
N ALA A 72 -5.41 23.30 11.91
CA ALA A 72 -5.01 23.97 10.67
C ALA A 72 -5.22 23.05 9.45
N VAL A 73 -4.86 21.78 9.55
CA VAL A 73 -5.05 20.79 8.47
C VAL A 73 -6.53 20.57 8.17
N CYS A 74 -7.39 20.44 9.19
CA CYS A 74 -8.84 20.29 9.03
C CYS A 74 -9.46 21.52 8.33
N LYS A 75 -9.06 22.73 8.74
CA LYS A 75 -9.53 23.99 8.12
C LYS A 75 -9.09 24.10 6.67
N ALA A 76 -7.80 23.87 6.40
CA ALA A 76 -7.26 23.93 5.04
C ALA A 76 -7.93 22.91 4.11
N ALA A 77 -8.13 21.68 4.59
CA ALA A 77 -8.78 20.62 3.83
C ALA A 77 -10.24 20.95 3.51
N THR A 78 -11.00 21.49 4.47
CA THR A 78 -12.43 21.80 4.28
C THR A 78 -12.64 23.03 3.42
N VAL A 79 -11.84 24.08 3.60
CA VAL A 79 -11.85 25.27 2.74
C VAL A 79 -11.49 24.90 1.30
N THR A 80 -10.46 24.07 1.11
CA THR A 80 -10.02 23.69 -0.24
C THR A 80 -11.05 22.80 -0.94
N LEU A 81 -11.58 21.78 -0.24
CA LEU A 81 -12.60 20.89 -0.81
C LEU A 81 -13.91 21.62 -1.13
N SER A 82 -14.34 22.52 -0.25
CA SER A 82 -15.59 23.26 -0.39
C SER A 82 -15.49 24.47 -1.33
N GLN A 83 -14.28 24.80 -1.80
CA GLN A 83 -13.96 26.02 -2.53
C GLN A 83 -14.35 27.28 -1.75
N GLY A 84 -14.03 27.30 -0.45
CA GLY A 84 -14.23 28.45 0.43
C GLY A 84 -15.61 28.57 1.05
N LYS A 85 -16.52 27.60 0.83
CA LYS A 85 -17.87 27.64 1.41
C LYS A 85 -17.89 27.24 2.88
N ASP A 86 -17.08 26.26 3.23
CA ASP A 86 -17.02 25.67 4.57
C ASP A 86 -15.60 25.77 5.13
N CYS A 87 -15.49 25.98 6.44
CA CYS A 87 -14.23 25.99 7.17
C CYS A 87 -14.45 25.31 8.52
N HIS A 88 -14.16 24.01 8.58
CA HIS A 88 -14.34 23.22 9.80
C HIS A 88 -12.98 22.83 10.39
N GLY A 89 -12.79 23.18 11.65
CA GLY A 89 -11.59 22.84 12.43
C GLY A 89 -11.69 21.50 13.13
N LEU A 90 -10.70 21.24 13.98
CA LEU A 90 -10.53 19.95 14.64
C LEU A 90 -11.75 19.54 15.47
N ASP A 91 -12.35 20.47 16.22
CA ASP A 91 -13.51 20.16 17.08
C ASP A 91 -14.72 19.67 16.28
N TRP A 92 -14.98 20.28 15.13
CA TRP A 92 -16.05 19.83 14.24
C TRP A 92 -15.79 18.41 13.72
N PHE A 93 -14.54 18.09 13.35
CA PHE A 93 -14.18 16.73 12.94
C PHE A 93 -14.21 15.73 14.10
N LYS A 94 -13.93 16.14 15.34
CA LYS A 94 -14.08 15.28 16.51
C LYS A 94 -15.54 14.85 16.68
N GLU A 95 -16.49 15.73 16.37
CA GLU A 95 -17.94 15.45 16.42
C GLU A 95 -18.45 14.68 15.19
N HIS A 96 -18.02 15.04 13.98
CA HIS A 96 -18.61 14.54 12.72
C HIS A 96 -17.80 13.43 12.03
N GLY A 97 -16.51 13.30 12.36
CA GLY A 97 -15.59 12.27 11.85
C GLY A 97 -15.07 12.51 10.43
N PHE A 98 -15.90 12.93 9.48
CA PHE A 98 -15.51 13.14 8.09
C PHE A 98 -16.25 14.30 7.41
N TYR A 99 -15.65 14.83 6.34
CA TYR A 99 -16.23 15.86 5.48
C TYR A 99 -16.18 15.41 4.01
N ALA A 100 -17.29 15.54 3.30
CA ALA A 100 -17.41 15.16 1.91
C ALA A 100 -18.23 16.17 1.11
N ILE A 101 -17.83 16.38 -0.14
CA ILE A 101 -18.57 17.17 -1.13
C ILE A 101 -19.14 16.26 -2.22
N PRO A 102 -20.23 16.65 -2.90
CA PRO A 102 -20.70 15.94 -4.08
C PRO A 102 -19.62 15.89 -5.16
N GLN A 103 -19.31 14.70 -5.65
CA GLN A 103 -18.38 14.47 -6.76
C GLN A 103 -19.17 13.94 -7.96
N SER A 104 -18.92 14.47 -9.15
CA SER A 104 -19.50 13.91 -10.38
C SER A 104 -18.96 12.49 -10.61
N ARG A 105 -19.85 11.54 -10.89
CA ARG A 105 -19.49 10.19 -11.30
C ARG A 105 -18.64 10.17 -12.58
N LEU A 106 -18.73 11.20 -13.43
CA LEU A 106 -17.85 11.32 -14.60
C LEU A 106 -16.37 11.39 -14.22
N GLY A 107 -16.05 11.96 -13.05
CA GLY A 107 -14.68 11.99 -12.54
C GLY A 107 -14.12 10.63 -12.14
N TRP A 108 -14.95 9.58 -12.11
CA TRP A 108 -14.47 8.19 -11.87
C TRP A 108 -13.91 7.56 -13.14
N TYR A 109 -14.25 8.09 -14.31
CA TYR A 109 -13.81 7.58 -15.58
C TYR A 109 -12.63 8.41 -16.10
N LEU A 110 -11.63 7.73 -16.67
CA LEU A 110 -10.47 8.39 -17.24
C LEU A 110 -10.78 9.12 -18.56
N THR A 111 -11.73 8.59 -19.36
CA THR A 111 -12.06 9.08 -20.71
C THR A 111 -12.30 10.59 -20.78
N PRO A 112 -13.16 11.22 -19.94
CA PRO A 112 -13.42 12.66 -20.04
C PRO A 112 -12.17 13.52 -19.81
N THR A 113 -11.24 13.05 -18.98
CA THR A 113 -9.97 13.74 -18.74
C THR A 113 -9.04 13.64 -19.94
N LEU A 114 -8.96 12.46 -20.57
CA LEU A 114 -8.16 12.26 -21.78
C LEU A 114 -8.68 13.12 -22.94
N GLU A 115 -9.99 13.13 -23.18
CA GLU A 115 -10.62 13.95 -24.23
C GLU A 115 -10.32 15.43 -24.02
N LYS A 116 -10.47 15.95 -22.80
CA LYS A 116 -10.15 17.34 -22.45
C LYS A 116 -8.68 17.70 -22.71
N GLN A 117 -7.78 16.75 -22.52
CA GLN A 117 -6.34 16.94 -22.74
C GLN A 117 -5.92 16.63 -24.19
N GLY A 118 -6.84 16.21 -25.07
CA GLY A 118 -6.52 15.80 -26.44
C GLY A 118 -5.67 14.52 -26.49
N LEU A 119 -5.81 13.65 -25.49
CA LEU A 119 -5.05 12.41 -25.34
C LEU A 119 -5.87 11.19 -25.76
N ARG A 120 -5.17 10.12 -26.12
CA ARG A 120 -5.75 8.79 -26.38
C ARG A 120 -5.35 7.79 -25.30
N TYR A 121 -6.08 6.68 -25.23
CA TYR A 121 -5.58 5.48 -24.57
C TYR A 121 -4.38 4.92 -25.35
N GLU A 122 -3.38 4.45 -24.62
CA GLU A 122 -2.24 3.70 -25.18
C GLU A 122 -2.52 2.19 -25.27
N LEU A 123 -3.78 1.79 -25.26
CA LEU A 123 -4.18 0.42 -25.52
C LEU A 123 -4.69 0.27 -26.96
N PRO A 124 -4.28 -0.79 -27.69
CA PRO A 124 -3.38 -1.85 -27.25
C PRO A 124 -1.89 -1.47 -27.29
N TYR A 125 -1.50 -0.42 -28.03
CA TYR A 125 -0.09 -0.06 -28.28
C TYR A 125 0.49 1.01 -27.35
N GLN A 126 1.36 0.57 -26.46
CA GLN A 126 2.05 1.35 -25.41
C GLN A 126 3.38 1.92 -25.89
N GLU A 127 3.32 2.92 -26.78
CA GLU A 127 4.51 3.56 -27.35
C GLU A 127 5.43 4.16 -26.29
N ARG A 128 4.87 4.77 -25.24
CA ARG A 128 5.67 5.37 -24.16
C ARG A 128 6.47 4.32 -23.41
N LEU A 129 5.87 3.17 -23.11
CA LEU A 129 6.54 2.08 -22.42
C LEU A 129 7.71 1.55 -23.26
N LEU A 130 7.46 1.28 -24.55
CA LEU A 130 8.50 0.84 -25.49
C LEU A 130 9.66 1.83 -25.58
N ARG A 131 9.35 3.13 -25.71
CA ARG A 131 10.38 4.18 -25.80
C ARG A 131 11.20 4.26 -24.51
N ILE A 132 10.54 4.29 -23.35
CA ILE A 132 11.22 4.32 -22.05
C ILE A 132 12.10 3.09 -21.85
N GLY A 133 11.65 1.90 -22.25
CA GLY A 133 12.45 0.68 -22.18
C GLY A 133 13.73 0.75 -23.00
N ARG A 134 13.65 1.29 -24.22
CA ARG A 134 14.83 1.50 -25.09
C ARG A 134 15.80 2.51 -24.50
N GLU A 135 15.29 3.65 -24.00
CA GLU A 135 16.10 4.67 -23.35
C GLU A 135 16.78 4.14 -22.08
N LEU A 136 16.06 3.34 -21.29
CA LEU A 136 16.59 2.68 -20.10
C LEU A 136 17.70 1.69 -20.47
N GLY A 137 17.47 0.83 -21.45
CA GLY A 137 18.46 -0.13 -21.93
C GLY A 137 19.75 0.56 -22.37
N ASN A 138 19.64 1.60 -23.19
CA ASN A 138 20.80 2.39 -23.62
C ASN A 138 21.60 2.95 -22.43
N ARG A 139 20.92 3.54 -21.44
CA ARG A 139 21.57 4.10 -20.23
C ARG A 139 22.23 3.05 -19.34
N LEU A 140 21.64 1.86 -19.24
CA LEU A 140 22.24 0.74 -18.52
C LEU A 140 23.51 0.28 -19.24
N HIS A 141 23.45 0.11 -20.55
CA HIS A 141 24.57 -0.35 -21.36
C HIS A 141 25.71 0.66 -21.47
N GLU A 142 25.43 1.97 -21.35
CA GLU A 142 26.46 3.02 -21.19
C GLU A 142 27.37 2.78 -19.97
N ASN A 143 26.88 2.05 -18.96
CA ASN A 143 27.62 1.71 -17.74
C ASN A 143 27.94 0.21 -17.63
N GLU A 144 27.92 -0.53 -18.75
CA GLU A 144 28.19 -1.98 -18.82
C GLU A 144 27.25 -2.82 -17.93
N ILE A 145 26.05 -2.31 -17.63
CA ILE A 145 25.04 -3.01 -16.83
C ILE A 145 24.17 -3.89 -17.74
N HIS A 146 24.42 -5.20 -17.71
CA HIS A 146 23.70 -6.20 -18.52
C HIS A 146 22.83 -7.17 -17.71
N TRP A 147 22.90 -7.14 -16.38
CA TRP A 147 22.15 -8.07 -15.51
C TRP A 147 20.63 -7.84 -15.54
N TRP A 148 20.14 -6.79 -16.21
CA TRP A 148 18.73 -6.44 -16.35
C TRP A 148 18.17 -6.67 -17.77
N ASP A 149 18.98 -7.25 -18.68
CA ASP A 149 18.60 -7.37 -20.09
C ASP A 149 17.35 -8.23 -20.30
N GLU A 150 17.15 -9.26 -19.47
CA GLU A 150 15.92 -10.06 -19.50
C GLU A 150 14.68 -9.23 -19.15
N GLN A 151 14.76 -8.36 -18.14
CA GLN A 151 13.65 -7.49 -17.74
C GLN A 151 13.39 -6.37 -18.75
N LEU A 152 14.41 -5.92 -19.50
CA LEU A 152 14.22 -4.95 -20.59
C LEU A 152 13.27 -5.49 -21.67
N THR A 153 13.17 -6.80 -21.84
CA THR A 153 12.24 -7.43 -22.79
C THR A 153 10.77 -7.24 -22.42
N GLU A 154 10.46 -6.84 -21.18
CA GLU A 154 9.08 -6.59 -20.74
C GLU A 154 8.57 -5.21 -21.17
N TYR A 155 9.45 -4.32 -21.64
CA TYR A 155 9.09 -2.99 -22.13
C TYR A 155 8.71 -3.02 -23.61
N VAL A 156 7.61 -3.71 -23.91
CA VAL A 156 7.09 -3.89 -25.27
C VAL A 156 5.89 -2.99 -25.55
N GLY A 157 5.70 -2.64 -26.83
CA GLY A 157 4.56 -1.84 -27.26
C GLY A 157 3.24 -2.62 -27.23
N LEU A 158 3.28 -3.94 -27.38
CA LEU A 158 2.12 -4.82 -27.28
C LEU A 158 2.40 -5.87 -26.21
N PRO A 159 1.46 -6.20 -25.32
CA PRO A 159 1.64 -7.26 -24.35
C PRO A 159 1.84 -8.61 -25.04
N ASP A 160 2.88 -9.34 -24.64
CA ASP A 160 3.13 -10.71 -25.10
C ASP A 160 2.64 -11.72 -24.05
N TRP A 161 2.45 -12.96 -24.50
CA TRP A 161 2.27 -14.07 -23.57
C TRP A 161 3.61 -14.44 -22.93
N HIS A 162 3.60 -14.68 -21.62
CA HIS A 162 4.78 -15.12 -20.88
C HIS A 162 4.55 -16.48 -20.22
N ASP A 163 5.53 -17.37 -20.37
CA ASP A 163 5.61 -18.63 -19.62
C ASP A 163 6.06 -18.38 -18.17
N VAL A 164 5.14 -17.88 -17.35
CA VAL A 164 5.41 -17.61 -15.93
C VAL A 164 5.80 -18.89 -15.16
N PRO A 165 5.12 -20.04 -15.34
CA PRO A 165 5.54 -21.29 -14.71
C PRO A 165 6.98 -21.66 -15.07
N GLY A 166 7.35 -21.68 -16.36
CA GLY A 166 8.69 -22.04 -16.77
C GLY A 166 9.79 -21.11 -16.23
N ARG A 167 9.49 -19.82 -15.98
CA ARG A 167 10.42 -18.89 -15.30
C ARG A 167 10.76 -19.38 -13.89
N TRP A 168 9.76 -19.80 -13.12
CA TRP A 168 9.94 -20.31 -11.77
C TRP A 168 10.64 -21.68 -11.74
N GLU A 169 10.31 -22.56 -12.69
CA GLU A 169 10.99 -23.85 -12.82
C GLU A 169 12.49 -23.67 -13.10
N ARG A 170 12.85 -22.78 -14.03
CA ARG A 170 14.25 -22.42 -14.31
C ARG A 170 14.93 -21.78 -13.11
N ALA A 171 14.25 -20.88 -12.39
CA ALA A 171 14.80 -20.26 -11.20
C ALA A 171 15.12 -21.29 -10.10
N LEU A 172 14.25 -22.28 -9.89
CA LEU A 172 14.49 -23.39 -8.96
C LEU A 172 15.73 -24.21 -9.36
N VAL A 173 15.82 -24.60 -10.63
CA VAL A 173 16.96 -25.37 -11.15
C VAL A 173 18.26 -24.58 -11.03
N ASN A 174 18.25 -23.28 -11.35
CA ASN A 174 19.41 -22.41 -11.21
C ASN A 174 19.87 -22.25 -9.75
N ALA A 175 18.94 -22.36 -8.79
CA ALA A 175 19.23 -22.37 -7.37
C ALA A 175 19.71 -23.74 -6.83
N GLY A 176 19.82 -24.75 -7.71
CA GLY A 176 20.28 -26.10 -7.36
C GLY A 176 19.18 -27.05 -6.86
N GLY A 177 17.91 -26.65 -6.92
CA GLY A 177 16.77 -27.51 -6.60
C GLY A 177 16.29 -28.32 -7.82
N SER A 178 15.34 -29.23 -7.59
CA SER A 178 14.68 -29.98 -8.67
C SER A 178 13.15 -29.93 -8.57
N LEU A 179 12.48 -30.08 -9.71
CA LEU A 179 11.01 -30.10 -9.78
C LEU A 179 10.43 -31.36 -9.13
N GLU A 180 11.20 -32.43 -9.09
CA GLU A 180 10.83 -33.67 -8.42
C GLU A 180 10.85 -33.51 -6.89
N GLU A 181 11.78 -32.70 -6.35
CA GLU A 181 11.85 -32.40 -4.91
C GLU A 181 10.77 -31.40 -4.47
N PHE A 182 10.40 -30.46 -5.35
CA PHE A 182 9.39 -29.43 -5.10
C PHE A 182 8.23 -29.50 -6.12
N PRO A 183 7.39 -30.55 -6.09
CA PRO A 183 6.41 -30.83 -7.14
C PRO A 183 5.13 -30.00 -7.07
N PHE A 184 5.05 -29.02 -6.17
CA PHE A 184 3.83 -28.24 -5.89
C PHE A 184 4.03 -26.75 -6.09
N TRP A 185 3.00 -26.09 -6.62
CA TRP A 185 2.92 -24.64 -6.67
C TRP A 185 2.29 -24.10 -5.38
N LEU A 186 2.99 -23.19 -4.70
CA LEU A 186 2.44 -22.49 -3.54
C LEU A 186 1.58 -21.31 -4.01
N LEU A 187 0.31 -21.32 -3.62
CA LEU A 187 -0.59 -20.19 -3.80
C LEU A 187 -0.85 -19.55 -2.43
N ALA A 188 -0.36 -18.32 -2.25
CA ALA A 188 -0.61 -17.54 -1.04
C ALA A 188 -1.79 -16.59 -1.27
N THR A 189 -2.79 -16.63 -0.39
CA THR A 189 -3.95 -15.74 -0.43
C THR A 189 -4.03 -14.93 0.86
N LYS A 190 -4.70 -13.78 0.80
CA LYS A 190 -5.04 -13.01 2.00
C LYS A 190 -6.38 -13.51 2.52
N SER A 191 -6.42 -13.86 3.80
CA SER A 191 -7.68 -14.08 4.49
C SER A 191 -8.38 -12.72 4.72
N MET A 192 -9.68 -12.69 4.47
CA MET A 192 -10.51 -11.47 4.50
C MET A 192 -10.61 -10.87 5.91
N GLN A 193 -10.42 -11.67 6.95
CA GLN A 193 -10.43 -11.26 8.35
C GLN A 193 -9.18 -10.47 8.73
N TYR A 194 -8.06 -10.74 8.04
CA TYR A 194 -6.78 -10.14 8.37
C TYR A 194 -6.51 -8.88 7.55
N HIS A 195 -6.21 -7.79 8.24
CA HIS A 195 -5.65 -6.59 7.64
C HIS A 195 -4.13 -6.74 7.50
N SER A 196 -3.72 -7.66 6.63
CA SER A 196 -2.32 -8.11 6.53
C SER A 196 -1.80 -8.49 7.92
N GLY A 197 -0.62 -8.03 8.35
CA GLY A 197 -0.12 -8.27 9.70
C GLY A 197 -0.70 -7.37 10.80
N GLY A 198 -1.54 -6.38 10.47
CA GLY A 198 -1.94 -5.31 11.40
C GLY A 198 -2.89 -5.76 12.52
N ASN A 199 -3.58 -6.88 12.34
CA ASN A 199 -4.49 -7.46 13.33
C ASN A 199 -4.20 -8.95 13.62
N ALA A 200 -3.05 -9.46 13.19
CA ALA A 200 -2.68 -10.86 13.38
C ALA A 200 -2.53 -11.27 14.85
N ALA A 201 -2.27 -10.31 15.75
CA ALA A 201 -2.15 -10.55 17.18
C ALA A 201 -3.50 -10.53 17.93
N ILE A 202 -4.63 -10.26 17.25
CA ILE A 202 -5.95 -10.20 17.87
C ILE A 202 -6.56 -11.61 17.85
N ALA A 203 -6.72 -12.23 19.02
CA ALA A 203 -7.25 -13.60 19.15
C ALA A 203 -8.63 -13.79 18.49
N LEU A 204 -9.52 -12.79 18.57
CA LEU A 204 -10.81 -12.83 17.88
C LEU A 204 -10.68 -12.93 16.35
N MET A 205 -9.61 -12.36 15.76
CA MET A 205 -9.40 -12.46 14.31
C MET A 205 -9.00 -13.88 13.93
N ASP A 206 -8.23 -14.56 14.78
CA ASP A 206 -7.87 -15.97 14.64
C ASP A 206 -9.13 -16.85 14.67
N GLU A 207 -9.93 -16.74 15.74
CA GLU A 207 -11.18 -17.49 15.91
C GLU A 207 -12.17 -17.27 14.75
N VAL A 208 -12.35 -16.03 14.30
CA VAL A 208 -13.24 -15.73 13.16
C VAL A 208 -12.67 -16.28 11.85
N SER A 209 -11.34 -16.29 11.69
CA SER A 209 -10.71 -16.81 10.47
C SER A 209 -10.89 -18.32 10.33
N GLU A 210 -10.87 -19.08 11.44
CA GLU A 210 -11.10 -20.54 11.47
C GLU A 210 -12.51 -20.93 11.01
N ASN A 211 -13.48 -20.01 11.06
CA ASN A 211 -14.83 -20.26 10.56
C ASN A 211 -14.95 -20.16 9.02
N LEU A 212 -13.89 -19.73 8.31
CA LEU A 212 -13.87 -19.73 6.86
C LEU A 212 -13.19 -20.98 6.30
N HIS A 213 -14.00 -21.83 5.68
CA HIS A 213 -13.49 -22.98 4.93
C HIS A 213 -12.51 -22.53 3.84
N GLY A 214 -11.31 -23.11 3.81
CA GLY A 214 -10.28 -22.80 2.83
C GLY A 214 -9.63 -21.43 3.03
N ALA A 215 -9.58 -20.90 4.26
CA ALA A 215 -8.86 -19.67 4.58
C ALA A 215 -7.81 -19.82 5.71
N THR A 216 -7.72 -21.01 6.31
CA THR A 216 -6.82 -21.32 7.42
C THR A 216 -5.99 -22.56 7.13
N GLY A 217 -4.77 -22.59 7.67
CA GLY A 217 -3.86 -23.71 7.50
C GLY A 217 -3.25 -23.81 6.09
N VAL A 218 -2.79 -25.01 5.76
CA VAL A 218 -2.24 -25.38 4.45
C VAL A 218 -3.34 -26.09 3.68
N ILE A 219 -3.89 -25.41 2.68
CA ILE A 219 -4.99 -25.94 1.89
C ILE A 219 -4.43 -26.93 0.87
N LEU A 220 -4.92 -28.17 0.91
CA LEU A 220 -4.43 -29.27 0.09
C LEU A 220 -5.60 -30.00 -0.56
N ASN A 221 -5.45 -30.35 -1.84
CA ASN A 221 -6.45 -31.20 -2.48
C ASN A 221 -6.49 -32.59 -1.83
N GLU A 222 -7.68 -33.11 -1.55
CA GLU A 222 -7.89 -34.42 -0.89
C GLU A 222 -7.11 -35.56 -1.55
N LYS A 223 -7.10 -35.64 -2.90
CA LYS A 223 -6.40 -36.73 -3.62
C LYS A 223 -4.89 -36.62 -3.47
N THR A 224 -4.35 -35.41 -3.42
CA THR A 224 -2.92 -35.18 -3.20
C THR A 224 -2.56 -35.53 -1.76
N ALA A 225 -3.37 -35.10 -0.79
CA ALA A 225 -3.17 -35.44 0.62
C ALA A 225 -3.18 -36.96 0.84
N GLN A 226 -4.14 -37.69 0.24
CA GLN A 226 -4.19 -39.15 0.31
C GLN A 226 -2.92 -39.81 -0.24
N LYS A 227 -2.38 -39.34 -1.37
CA LYS A 227 -1.12 -39.86 -1.94
C LYS A 227 0.09 -39.61 -1.03
N LEU A 228 0.07 -38.51 -0.29
CA LEU A 228 1.12 -38.14 0.65
C LEU A 228 0.91 -38.73 2.06
N GLY A 229 -0.22 -39.41 2.31
CA GLY A 229 -0.56 -39.92 3.63
C GLY A 229 -0.89 -38.83 4.66
N ILE A 230 -1.37 -37.68 4.20
CA ILE A 230 -1.73 -36.52 5.03
C ILE A 230 -3.24 -36.56 5.29
N SER A 231 -3.62 -36.44 6.56
CA SER A 231 -4.99 -36.36 7.04
C SER A 231 -5.38 -34.91 7.38
N GLU A 232 -6.68 -34.66 7.49
CA GLU A 232 -7.23 -33.39 7.99
C GLU A 232 -6.61 -33.03 9.35
N ASN A 233 -6.25 -31.77 9.54
CA ASN A 233 -5.58 -31.22 10.73
C ASN A 233 -4.17 -31.75 11.04
N ASP A 234 -3.58 -32.60 10.20
CA ASP A 234 -2.18 -33.01 10.38
C ASP A 234 -1.26 -31.80 10.32
N ARG A 235 -0.26 -31.77 11.20
CA ARG A 235 0.78 -30.74 11.14
C ARG A 235 1.73 -31.08 10.00
N VAL A 236 1.72 -30.25 8.96
CA VAL A 236 2.55 -30.42 7.76
C VAL A 236 3.64 -29.37 7.69
N GLU A 237 4.75 -29.75 7.07
CA GLU A 237 5.81 -28.84 6.66
C GLU A 237 5.59 -28.46 5.19
N VAL A 238 5.61 -27.16 4.90
CA VAL A 238 5.66 -26.63 3.54
C VAL A 238 7.05 -26.09 3.30
N ARG A 239 7.79 -26.73 2.38
CA ARG A 239 9.20 -26.43 2.12
C ARG A 239 9.40 -25.94 0.69
N SER A 240 10.29 -24.97 0.53
CA SER A 240 10.91 -24.57 -0.73
C SER A 240 12.44 -24.66 -0.62
N HIS A 241 13.15 -24.45 -1.73
CA HIS A 241 14.62 -24.44 -1.76
C HIS A 241 15.28 -23.37 -0.86
N ILE A 242 14.52 -22.39 -0.34
CA ILE A 242 15.03 -21.31 0.52
C ILE A 242 14.54 -21.38 1.98
N GLY A 243 13.61 -22.28 2.32
CA GLY A 243 13.08 -22.33 3.67
C GLY A 243 11.87 -23.23 3.86
N ALA A 244 11.37 -23.25 5.08
CA ALA A 244 10.20 -24.05 5.45
C ALA A 244 9.28 -23.26 6.38
N THR A 245 7.98 -23.55 6.30
CA THR A 245 6.96 -23.11 7.25
C THR A 245 6.09 -24.29 7.64
N TYR A 246 5.34 -24.15 8.74
CA TYR A 246 4.50 -25.21 9.27
C TYR A 246 3.06 -24.71 9.39
N GLY A 247 2.11 -25.60 9.12
CA GLY A 247 0.70 -25.32 9.31
C GLY A 247 -0.09 -26.62 9.47
N LYS A 248 -1.35 -26.51 9.87
CA LYS A 248 -2.28 -27.65 9.87
C LYS A 248 -2.81 -27.85 8.44
N ALA A 249 -2.89 -29.07 7.96
CA ALA A 249 -3.54 -29.39 6.69
C ALA A 249 -5.05 -29.15 6.79
N ALA A 250 -5.61 -28.48 5.77
CA ALA A 250 -7.04 -28.30 5.57
C ALA A 250 -7.39 -28.85 4.18
N LEU A 251 -8.10 -29.97 4.12
CA LEU A 251 -8.35 -30.71 2.89
C LEU A 251 -9.57 -30.16 2.14
N VAL A 252 -9.45 -30.06 0.80
CA VAL A 252 -10.49 -29.54 -0.11
C VAL A 252 -10.64 -30.35 -1.41
#